data_AF-A0A7V8G8A3-F1
#
_entry.id   AF-A0A7V8G8A3-F1
#
_cell.length_a   1.000
_cell.length_b   1.000
_cell.length_c   1.000
_cell.angle_alpha   90.00
_cell.angle_beta   90.00
_cell.angle_gamma   90.00
#
_symmetry.space_group_name_H-M   'P 1'
#
loop_
_entity.id
_entity.type
_entity.pdbx_description
1 polymer ?
#
loop_
_entity_poly.entity_id
_entity_poly.type
_entity_poly.pdbx_seq_one_letter_code
_entity_poly.pdbx_strand_id
1 'polypeptide(L)'
;MISYLLETMLRSYTNDVYFKVGLIATIGLSAKNAILIIEFAKDLQAQGRGVIESALEAAHLRFRPIIMTSLAFGLGVVPLFTASGAGSASQRAIGTGVLGGMVTGTLLAVIFVPVFFVVVRTLFKGSARQHEADKRHAQAAGISEEKHESQ
;
A
#
# COMPACT_ATOMS: atom_id res chain seq x y z
N MET A 1 7.28 -5.04 8.60
CA MET A 1 7.18 -6.14 9.59
C MET A 1 8.44 -7.01 9.63
N ILE A 2 8.88 -7.57 8.49
CA ILE A 2 10.06 -8.45 8.43
C ILE A 2 11.36 -7.74 8.85
N SER A 3 11.64 -6.53 8.35
CA SER A 3 12.84 -5.79 8.77
C SER A 3 12.78 -5.25 10.19
N TYR A 4 11.57 -5.07 10.72
CA TYR A 4 11.35 -4.65 12.11
C TYR A 4 11.83 -5.74 13.07
N LEU A 5 11.49 -7.00 12.76
CA LEU A 5 11.94 -8.20 13.48
C LEU A 5 13.45 -8.44 13.28
N LEU A 6 13.96 -8.16 12.07
CA LEU A 6 15.39 -8.30 11.77
C LEU A 6 16.24 -7.32 12.59
N GLU A 7 15.80 -6.07 12.74
CA GLU A 7 16.48 -5.07 13.57
C GLU A 7 16.45 -5.43 15.07
N THR A 8 15.35 -5.98 15.58
CA THR A 8 15.28 -6.44 16.99
C THR A 8 16.16 -7.66 17.24
N MET A 9 16.37 -8.51 16.22
CA MET A 9 17.25 -9.67 16.30
C MET A 9 18.73 -9.27 16.19
N LEU A 10 19.07 -8.24 15.40
CA LEU A 10 20.45 -7.78 15.18
C LEU A 10 20.93 -6.74 16.20
N ARG A 11 20.02 -5.99 16.82
CA ARG A 11 20.30 -5.07 17.92
C ARG A 11 19.36 -5.43 19.06
N SER A 12 19.91 -5.77 20.23
CA SER A 12 19.17 -6.07 21.47
C SER A 12 18.37 -4.86 22.03
N TYR A 13 17.58 -4.18 21.19
CA TYR A 13 16.54 -3.28 21.64
C TYR A 13 15.43 -4.13 22.26
N THR A 14 15.26 -3.99 23.56
CA THR A 14 14.12 -4.53 24.30
C THR A 14 12.83 -4.14 23.59
N ASN A 15 11.86 -5.06 23.50
CA ASN A 15 10.52 -4.85 22.94
C ASN A 15 9.70 -3.87 23.81
N ASP A 16 10.18 -2.63 23.86
CA ASP A 16 9.74 -1.55 24.73
C ASP A 16 8.54 -0.80 24.13
N VAL A 17 8.05 0.20 24.85
CA VAL A 17 6.87 0.97 24.42
C VAL A 17 7.16 1.76 23.13
N TYR A 18 8.39 2.27 22.95
CA TYR A 18 8.78 3.03 21.76
C TYR A 18 8.79 2.14 20.51
N PHE A 19 9.24 0.90 20.65
CA PHE A 19 9.15 -0.12 19.61
C PHE A 19 7.68 -0.48 19.30
N LYS A 20 6.79 -0.56 20.29
CA LYS A 20 5.37 -0.83 19.98
C LYS A 20 4.71 0.33 19.23
N VAL A 21 5.01 1.58 19.61
CA VAL A 21 4.50 2.78 18.93
C VAL A 21 5.03 2.86 17.50
N GLY A 22 6.32 2.59 17.28
CA GLY A 22 6.92 2.57 15.94
C GLY A 22 6.30 1.51 15.02
N LEU A 23 5.96 0.34 15.59
CA LEU A 23 5.26 -0.71 14.84
C LEU A 23 3.87 -0.26 14.40
N ILE A 24 3.07 0.31 15.30
CA ILE A 24 1.71 0.80 14.99
C ILE A 24 1.76 1.87 13.90
N ALA A 25 2.70 2.82 14.00
CA ALA A 25 2.88 3.85 12.99
C ALA A 25 3.21 3.23 11.61
N THR A 26 4.13 2.27 11.58
CA THR A 26 4.54 1.57 10.35
C THR A 26 3.37 0.78 9.73
N ILE A 27 2.54 0.13 10.56
CA ILE A 27 1.35 -0.58 10.10
C ILE A 27 0.39 0.38 9.41
N GLY A 28 0.07 1.52 10.04
CA GLY A 28 -0.83 2.52 9.44
C GLY A 28 -0.30 3.07 8.12
N LEU A 29 1.01 3.33 8.05
CA LEU A 29 1.70 3.83 6.86
C LEU A 29 1.65 2.82 5.71
N SER A 30 1.88 1.55 6.03
CA SER A 30 1.78 0.44 5.08
C SER A 30 0.33 0.25 4.60
N ALA A 31 -0.64 0.33 5.52
CA ALA A 31 -2.06 0.20 5.21
C ALA A 31 -2.54 1.32 4.28
N LYS A 32 -2.11 2.58 4.50
CA LYS A 32 -2.38 3.71 3.59
C LYS A 32 -1.86 3.43 2.19
N ASN A 33 -0.65 2.91 2.07
CA ASN A 33 -0.06 2.62 0.76
C ASN A 33 -0.80 1.47 0.07
N ALA A 34 -1.21 0.44 0.82
CA ALA A 34 -1.94 -0.71 0.28
C ALA A 34 -3.38 -0.35 -0.14
N ILE A 35 -4.13 0.38 0.68
CA ILE A 35 -5.53 0.72 0.39
C ILE A 35 -5.64 1.55 -0.89
N LEU A 36 -4.71 2.47 -1.13
CA LEU A 36 -4.72 3.33 -2.34
C LEU A 36 -4.52 2.54 -3.63
N ILE A 37 -3.74 1.45 -3.60
CA ILE A 37 -3.56 0.55 -4.75
C ILE A 37 -4.84 -0.27 -4.94
N ILE A 38 -5.37 -0.88 -3.86
CA ILE A 38 -6.56 -1.71 -3.91
C ILE A 38 -7.77 -0.93 -4.42
N GLU A 39 -7.97 0.30 -3.92
CA GLU A 39 -9.07 1.17 -4.31
C GLU A 39 -9.01 1.50 -5.81
N PHE A 40 -7.85 1.95 -6.32
CA PHE A 40 -7.68 2.21 -7.76
C PHE A 40 -7.87 0.95 -8.61
N ALA A 41 -7.37 -0.20 -8.17
CA ALA A 41 -7.55 -1.46 -8.89
C ALA A 41 -9.03 -1.88 -8.94
N LYS A 42 -9.78 -1.64 -7.85
CA LYS A 42 -11.23 -1.86 -7.83
C LYS A 42 -11.96 -0.92 -8.78
N ASP A 43 -11.61 0.37 -8.79
CA ASP A 43 -12.25 1.36 -9.65
C ASP A 43 -12.00 1.07 -11.13
N LEU A 44 -10.76 0.75 -11.50
CA LEU A 44 -10.40 0.34 -12.87
C LEU A 44 -11.12 -0.94 -13.30
N GLN A 45 -11.27 -1.90 -12.37
CA GLN A 45 -12.03 -3.12 -12.67
C GLN A 45 -13.54 -2.84 -12.80
N ALA A 46 -14.10 -1.90 -12.03
CA ALA A 46 -15.49 -1.48 -12.15
C ALA A 46 -15.76 -0.77 -13.49
N GLN A 47 -14.74 -0.14 -14.09
CA GLN A 47 -14.78 0.40 -15.45
C GLN A 47 -14.72 -0.69 -16.55
N GLY A 48 -14.69 -1.98 -16.17
CA GLY A 48 -14.73 -3.11 -17.11
C GLY A 48 -13.37 -3.69 -17.49
N ARG A 49 -12.25 -3.18 -16.94
CA ARG A 49 -10.91 -3.73 -17.19
C ARG A 49 -10.70 -5.08 -16.52
N GLY A 50 -9.78 -5.87 -17.07
CA GLY A 50 -9.43 -7.18 -16.52
C GLY A 50 -8.76 -7.08 -15.14
N VAL A 51 -8.93 -8.10 -14.29
CA VAL A 51 -8.39 -8.13 -12.90
C VAL A 51 -6.88 -7.84 -12.86
N ILE A 52 -6.11 -8.44 -13.76
CA ILE A 52 -4.65 -8.27 -13.83
C ILE A 52 -4.29 -6.88 -14.35
N GLU A 53 -4.99 -6.43 -15.38
CA GLU A 53 -4.78 -5.12 -15.99
C GLU A 53 -5.04 -3.99 -14.98
N SER A 54 -6.16 -4.05 -14.26
CA SER A 54 -6.50 -3.09 -13.22
C SER A 54 -5.47 -3.06 -12.10
N ALA A 55 -4.93 -4.21 -11.71
CA ALA A 55 -3.91 -4.30 -10.66
C ALA A 55 -2.59 -3.65 -11.10
N LEU A 56 -2.15 -3.91 -12.33
CA LEU A 56 -0.91 -3.34 -12.89
C LEU A 56 -1.02 -1.82 -13.06
N GLU A 57 -2.15 -1.35 -13.60
CA GLU A 57 -2.33 0.08 -13.84
C GLU A 57 -2.50 0.86 -12.54
N ALA A 58 -3.22 0.32 -11.56
CA ALA A 58 -3.27 0.89 -10.22
C ALA A 58 -1.88 0.97 -9.57
N ALA A 59 -1.06 -0.08 -9.69
CA ALA A 59 0.30 -0.08 -9.18
C ALA A 59 1.15 1.04 -9.83
N HIS A 60 1.07 1.21 -11.15
CA HIS A 60 1.78 2.28 -11.85
C HIS A 60 1.33 3.68 -11.44
N LEU A 61 0.01 3.91 -11.35
CA LEU A 61 -0.54 5.22 -10.96
C LEU A 61 -0.15 5.60 -9.53
N ARG A 62 -0.03 4.62 -8.63
CA ARG A 62 0.33 4.85 -7.24
C ARG A 62 1.83 4.77 -6.96
N PHE A 63 2.64 4.22 -7.85
CA PHE A 63 4.08 4.07 -7.66
C PHE A 63 4.76 5.41 -7.32
N ARG A 64 4.53 6.45 -8.13
CA ARG A 64 5.10 7.78 -7.89
C ARG A 64 4.65 8.38 -6.54
N PRO A 65 3.35 8.46 -6.23
CA PRO A 65 2.87 8.91 -4.91
C PRO A 65 3.42 8.11 -3.72
N ILE A 66 3.52 6.78 -3.83
CA ILE A 66 4.01 5.91 -2.75
C ILE A 66 5.48 6.19 -2.49
N ILE A 67 6.31 6.27 -3.53
CA ILE A 67 7.73 6.60 -3.38
C ILE A 67 7.91 8.00 -2.78
N MET A 68 7.14 8.99 -3.25
CA MET A 68 7.21 10.36 -2.73
C MET A 68 6.94 10.42 -1.22
N THR A 69 5.84 9.81 -0.76
CA THR A 69 5.50 9.81 0.67
C THR A 69 6.48 8.97 1.49
N SER A 70 6.98 7.87 0.93
CA SER A 70 7.96 7.00 1.57
C SER A 70 9.29 7.72 1.81
N LEU A 71 9.78 8.45 0.81
CA LEU A 71 11.01 9.23 0.91
C LEU A 71 10.83 10.44 1.83
N ALA A 72 9.74 11.18 1.71
CA ALA A 72 9.49 12.35 2.56
C ALA A 72 9.45 11.96 4.04
N PHE A 73 8.73 10.89 4.37
CA PHE A 73 8.70 10.37 5.73
C PHE A 73 10.07 9.85 6.16
N GLY A 74 10.72 9.02 5.34
CA GLY A 74 12.02 8.43 5.64
C GLY A 74 13.10 9.48 5.92
N LEU A 75 13.16 10.55 5.13
CA LEU A 75 14.04 11.69 5.38
C LEU A 75 13.64 12.47 6.64
N GLY A 76 12.34 12.61 6.90
CA GLY A 76 11.81 13.27 8.10
C GLY A 76 12.18 12.57 9.41
N VAL A 77 12.39 11.25 9.42
CA VAL A 77 12.82 10.49 10.60
C VAL A 77 14.35 10.33 10.71
N VAL A 78 15.14 10.79 9.73
CA VAL A 78 16.61 10.79 9.80
C VAL A 78 17.15 11.49 11.06
N PRO A 79 16.65 12.67 11.48
CA PRO A 79 17.15 13.33 12.69
C PRO A 79 16.95 12.50 13.96
N LEU A 80 15.89 11.69 14.04
CA LEU A 80 15.62 10.81 15.18
C LEU A 80 16.62 9.65 15.21
N PHE A 81 16.99 9.13 14.04
CA PHE A 81 18.00 8.08 13.91
C PHE A 81 19.42 8.57 14.29
N THR A 82 19.73 9.84 14.04
CA THR A 82 21.03 10.46 14.36
C THR A 82 21.03 11.24 15.68
N ALA A 83 19.94 11.21 16.46
CA ALA A 83 19.80 12.02 17.66
C ALA A 83 20.85 11.69 18.72
N SER A 84 21.45 12.73 19.30
CA SER A 84 22.42 12.65 20.40
C SER A 84 21.99 13.52 21.59
N GLY A 85 22.44 13.18 22.79
CA GLY A 85 22.09 13.90 24.03
C GLY A 85 20.97 13.23 24.84
N ALA A 86 20.30 14.00 25.69
CA ALA A 86 19.24 13.48 26.56
C ALA A 86 18.07 12.89 25.75
N GLY A 87 17.60 11.69 26.12
CA GLY A 87 16.52 11.00 25.41
C GLY A 87 16.90 10.43 24.03
N SER A 88 18.17 10.50 23.64
CA SER A 88 18.66 9.95 22.36
C SER A 88 18.40 8.44 22.21
N ALA A 89 18.46 7.67 23.30
CA ALA A 89 18.14 6.25 23.27
C ALA A 89 16.71 5.98 22.77
N SER A 90 15.72 6.72 23.28
CA SER A 90 14.31 6.59 22.87
C SER A 90 14.09 7.08 21.44
N GLN A 91 14.70 8.20 21.05
CA GLN A 91 14.57 8.74 19.68
C GLN A 91 15.19 7.81 18.64
N ARG A 92 16.35 7.22 18.93
CA ARG A 92 17.00 6.26 18.05
C ARG A 92 16.23 4.95 17.98
N ALA A 93 15.67 4.48 19.08
CA ALA A 93 14.85 3.26 19.10
C ALA A 93 13.63 3.39 18.16
N ILE A 94 12.85 4.48 18.29
CA ILE A 94 11.69 4.71 17.42
C ILE A 94 12.11 5.04 15.99
N GLY A 95 13.14 5.89 15.81
CA GLY A 95 13.61 6.32 14.49
C GLY A 95 14.11 5.15 13.64
N THR A 96 14.91 4.26 14.21
CA THR A 96 15.44 3.08 13.52
C THR A 96 14.30 2.17 13.07
N GLY A 97 13.41 1.81 13.98
CA GLY A 97 12.32 0.88 13.69
C GLY A 97 11.36 1.39 12.62
N VAL A 98 10.98 2.67 12.65
CA VAL A 98 10.04 3.21 11.66
C VAL A 98 10.72 3.41 10.29
N LEU A 99 12.01 3.79 10.24
CA LEU A 99 12.76 3.88 8.98
C LEU A 99 12.85 2.51 8.28
N GLY A 100 13.32 1.48 8.99
CA GLY A 100 13.42 0.13 8.45
C GLY A 100 12.04 -0.44 8.08
N GLY A 101 11.04 -0.14 8.90
CA GLY A 101 9.64 -0.46 8.68
C GLY A 101 9.07 0.16 7.40
N MET A 102 9.29 1.45 7.17
CA MET A 102 8.83 2.19 6.00
C MET A 102 9.48 1.66 4.72
N VAL A 103 10.82 1.58 4.68
CA VAL A 103 11.54 1.14 3.47
C VAL A 103 11.07 -0.25 3.03
N THR A 104 11.03 -1.17 3.99
CA THR A 104 10.66 -2.55 3.71
C THR A 104 9.16 -2.68 3.43
N GLY A 105 8.33 -1.99 4.20
CA GLY A 105 6.88 -1.98 4.03
C GLY A 105 6.49 -1.47 2.65
N THR A 106 7.12 -0.40 2.19
CA THR A 106 6.88 0.16 0.86
C THR A 106 7.31 -0.79 -0.25
N LEU A 107 8.53 -1.34 -0.20
CA LEU A 107 9.02 -2.27 -1.23
C LEU A 107 8.13 -3.52 -1.32
N LEU A 108 7.79 -4.11 -0.18
CA LEU A 108 6.91 -5.28 -0.15
C LEU A 108 5.49 -4.92 -0.58
N ALA A 109 4.92 -3.79 -0.14
CA ALA A 109 3.55 -3.42 -0.50
C ALA A 109 3.39 -3.20 -2.01
N VAL A 110 4.32 -2.50 -2.66
CA VAL A 110 4.25 -2.24 -4.10
C VAL A 110 4.21 -3.53 -4.92
N ILE A 111 4.93 -4.56 -4.49
CA ILE A 111 5.00 -5.85 -5.21
C ILE A 111 3.85 -6.78 -4.81
N PHE A 112 3.61 -6.94 -3.51
CA PHE A 112 2.67 -7.95 -3.01
C PHE A 112 1.21 -7.50 -3.06
N VAL A 113 0.91 -6.21 -2.89
CA VAL A 113 -0.49 -5.74 -2.88
C VAL A 113 -1.21 -6.02 -4.21
N PRO A 114 -0.61 -5.74 -5.40
CA PRO A 114 -1.23 -6.10 -6.68
C PRO A 114 -1.42 -7.62 -6.83
N VAL A 115 -0.45 -8.42 -6.39
CA VAL A 115 -0.53 -9.89 -6.43
C VAL A 115 -1.66 -10.40 -5.55
N PHE A 116 -1.76 -9.91 -4.31
CA PHE A 116 -2.86 -10.26 -3.41
C PHE A 116 -4.21 -9.85 -3.97
N PHE A 117 -4.31 -8.69 -4.61
CA PHE A 117 -5.54 -8.27 -5.28
C PHE A 117 -5.98 -9.29 -6.34
N VAL A 118 -5.06 -9.68 -7.24
CA VAL A 118 -5.36 -10.66 -8.30
C VAL A 118 -5.76 -12.00 -7.69
N VAL A 119 -4.97 -12.53 -6.76
CA VAL A 119 -5.24 -13.83 -6.12
C VAL A 119 -6.60 -13.84 -5.43
N VAL A 120 -6.92 -12.81 -4.64
CA VAL A 120 -8.20 -12.72 -3.93
C VAL A 120 -9.36 -12.61 -4.92
N ARG A 121 -9.25 -11.77 -5.96
CA ARG A 121 -10.32 -11.63 -6.96
C ARG A 121 -10.49 -12.86 -7.84
N THR A 122 -9.44 -13.64 -8.06
CA THR A 122 -9.51 -14.89 -8.81
C THR A 122 -10.09 -16.04 -7.98
N LEU A 123 -9.73 -16.14 -6.70
CA LEU A 123 -10.26 -17.16 -5.78
C LEU A 123 -11.71 -16.87 -5.38
N PHE A 124 -12.01 -15.61 -5.07
CA PHE A 124 -13.35 -15.13 -4.78
C PHE A 124 -13.94 -14.49 -6.04
N LYS A 125 -14.28 -15.31 -7.04
CA LYS A 125 -15.06 -14.85 -8.19
C LYS A 125 -16.36 -14.26 -7.65
N GLY A 126 -16.52 -12.93 -7.78
CA GLY A 126 -17.77 -12.26 -7.44
C GLY A 126 -18.92 -13.00 -8.09
N SER A 127 -19.97 -13.30 -7.31
CA SER A 127 -21.19 -13.93 -7.81
C SER A 127 -21.66 -13.20 -9.07
N ALA A 128 -22.22 -13.91 -10.06
CA ALA A 128 -22.71 -13.34 -11.33
C ALA A 128 -23.56 -12.08 -11.13
N ARG A 129 -24.26 -11.97 -9.98
CA ARG A 129 -25.00 -10.78 -9.52
C ARG A 129 -24.18 -9.49 -9.40
N GLN A 130 -22.92 -9.57 -8.97
CA GLN A 130 -22.04 -8.40 -8.81
C GLN A 130 -21.61 -7.86 -10.17
N HIS A 131 -21.31 -8.76 -11.11
CA HIS A 131 -20.92 -8.41 -12.47
C HIS A 131 -22.09 -7.82 -13.26
N GLU A 132 -23.32 -8.28 -12.98
CA GLU A 132 -24.55 -7.72 -13.52
C GLU A 132 -24.86 -6.34 -12.93
N ALA A 133 -24.60 -6.13 -11.63
CA ALA A 133 -24.78 -4.84 -10.97
C ALA A 133 -23.78 -3.77 -11.47
N ASP A 134 -22.51 -4.14 -11.65
CA ASP A 134 -21.47 -3.26 -12.19
C ASP A 134 -21.77 -2.87 -13.65
N LYS A 135 -22.24 -3.82 -14.47
CA LYS A 135 -22.71 -3.53 -15.85
C LYS A 135 -23.93 -2.61 -15.89
N ARG A 136 -24.89 -2.80 -14.98
CA ARG A 136 -26.08 -1.93 -14.86
C ARG A 136 -25.72 -0.52 -14.42
N HIS A 137 -24.73 -0.35 -13.53
CA HIS A 137 -24.22 0.97 -13.15
C HIS A 137 -23.45 1.65 -14.29
N ALA A 138 -22.65 0.91 -15.06
CA ALA A 138 -21.97 1.46 -16.25
C ALA A 138 -22.97 1.91 -17.33
N GLN A 139 -24.06 1.16 -17.53
CA GLN A 139 -25.16 1.55 -18.42
C GLN A 139 -25.97 2.74 -17.88
N ALA A 140 -26.24 2.80 -16.58
CA ALA A 140 -26.93 3.93 -15.95
C ALA A 140 -26.09 5.22 -15.92
N ALA A 141 -24.76 5.10 -15.99
CA ALA A 141 -23.82 6.21 -16.07
C ALA A 141 -23.59 6.74 -17.52
N GLY A 142 -24.24 6.16 -18.54
CA GLY A 142 -24.31 6.71 -19.89
C GLY A 142 -23.02 6.67 -20.70
N ILE A 143 -22.08 5.76 -20.41
CA ILE A 143 -20.83 5.65 -21.17
C ILE A 143 -20.96 4.55 -22.23
N SER A 144 -21.17 5.01 -23.47
CA SER A 144 -21.15 4.32 -24.78
C SER A 144 -22.42 3.58 -25.25
N GLU A 145 -23.42 4.34 -25.68
CA GLU A 145 -23.77 4.31 -27.11
C GLU A 145 -23.00 5.44 -27.79
N GLU A 146 -22.02 5.12 -28.64
CA GLU A 146 -21.78 5.80 -29.92
C GLU A 146 -20.57 5.18 -30.67
N LYS A 147 -20.80 4.92 -31.97
CA LYS A 147 -19.95 4.37 -33.04
C LYS A 147 -19.75 2.84 -33.05
N HIS A 148 -20.31 2.07 -33.98
CA HIS A 148 -20.49 2.36 -35.41
C HIS A 148 -21.79 1.75 -36.00
N GLU A 149 -22.75 2.62 -36.35
CA GLU A 149 -23.50 2.52 -37.61
C GLU A 149 -22.75 3.34 -38.67
N SER A 150 -22.31 2.69 -39.74
CA SER A 150 -22.33 3.17 -41.15
C SER A 150 -21.35 2.37 -42.00
N GLN A 151 -21.94 1.55 -42.87
CA GLN A 151 -21.49 1.11 -44.20
C GLN A 151 -20.25 0.22 -44.32
#